data_AF-A0A5C8ZWK4-F1
#
_entry.id   AF-A0A5C8ZWK4-F1
#
_cell.length_a   1.000
_cell.length_b   1.000
_cell.length_c   1.000
_cell.angle_alpha   90.00
_cell.angle_beta   90.00
_cell.angle_gamma   90.00
#
_symmetry.space_group_name_H-M   'P 1'
#
loop_
_entity.id
_entity.type
_entity.pdbx_description
1 polymer ?
#
loop_
_entity_poly.entity_id
_entity_poly.type
_entity_poly.pdbx_seq_one_letter_code
_entity_poly.pdbx_strand_id
1 'polypeptide(L)'
;MYVTAEHLRDQVIRPTLKYLGVWNPGTETLLLDAAVSAPDLGLFSARKDGLGLFHITAAQHRDIWDRYLAFKPEMASRIRGLASQRAFLSDPDSELTTNLSYCTAIAWLLHQRAAGSNRQDAPQPASAARFSA
;
A
#
# COMPACT_ATOMS: atom_id res chain seq x y z
N MET A 1 16.34 -16.58 -14.69
CA MET A 1 16.09 -15.12 -14.83
C MET A 1 15.82 -14.61 -13.43
N TYR A 2 16.67 -13.74 -12.91
CA TYR A 2 16.48 -13.13 -11.58
C TYR A 2 15.87 -11.74 -11.78
N VAL A 3 14.88 -11.39 -10.96
CA VAL A 3 14.36 -10.03 -10.91
C VAL A 3 15.28 -9.23 -9.99
N THR A 4 15.92 -8.18 -10.52
CA THR A 4 16.75 -7.28 -9.70
C THR A 4 15.90 -6.22 -9.02
N ALA A 5 16.44 -5.59 -7.98
CA ALA A 5 15.78 -4.48 -7.30
C ALA A 5 15.53 -3.30 -8.26
N GLU A 6 16.47 -3.00 -9.17
CA GLU A 6 16.29 -1.96 -10.18
C GLU A 6 15.17 -2.33 -11.16
N HIS A 7 15.11 -3.58 -11.61
CA HIS A 7 14.03 -4.03 -12.49
C HIS A 7 12.67 -3.90 -11.81
N LEU A 8 12.56 -4.34 -10.55
CA LEU A 8 11.32 -4.21 -9.77
C LEU A 8 10.92 -2.74 -9.59
N ARG A 9 11.88 -1.87 -9.27
CA ARG A 9 11.66 -0.42 -9.16
C ARG A 9 11.13 0.16 -10.47
N ASP A 10 11.83 -0.08 -11.58
CA ASP A 10 11.60 0.61 -12.84
C ASP A 10 10.42 0.04 -13.63
N GLN A 11 10.14 -1.26 -13.51
CA GLN A 11 9.12 -1.95 -14.32
C GLN A 11 7.82 -2.22 -13.56
N VAL A 12 7.83 -2.20 -12.23
CA VAL A 12 6.63 -2.50 -11.42
C VAL A 12 6.26 -1.33 -10.52
N ILE A 13 7.16 -0.94 -9.62
CA ILE A 13 6.83 0.01 -8.56
C ILE A 13 6.57 1.40 -9.13
N ARG A 14 7.54 1.94 -9.89
CA ARG A 14 7.42 3.27 -10.51
C ARG A 14 6.23 3.38 -11.44
N PRO A 15 6.01 2.46 -12.41
CA PRO A 15 4.87 2.55 -13.32
C PRO A 15 3.53 2.48 -12.59
N THR A 16 3.40 1.60 -11.58
CA THR A 16 2.17 1.48 -10.78
C THR A 16 1.85 2.77 -10.04
N LEU A 17 2.83 3.35 -9.34
CA LEU A 17 2.63 4.61 -8.62
C LEU A 17 2.29 5.77 -9.57
N LYS A 18 2.90 5.80 -10.76
CA LYS A 18 2.59 6.79 -11.80
C LYS A 18 1.17 6.63 -12.33
N TYR A 19 0.74 5.39 -12.61
CA TYR A 19 -0.63 5.08 -13.04
C TYR A 19 -1.66 5.56 -12.01
N LEU A 20 -1.38 5.36 -10.72
CA LEU A 20 -2.25 5.82 -9.64
C LEU A 20 -2.19 7.35 -9.43
N GLY A 21 -1.21 8.05 -10.01
CA GLY A 21 -1.03 9.50 -9.87
C GLY A 21 -0.44 9.91 -8.53
N VAL A 22 0.27 9.00 -7.84
CA VAL A 22 0.78 9.19 -6.47
C VAL A 22 2.29 9.02 -6.36
N TRP A 23 2.96 8.91 -7.50
CA TRP A 23 4.40 8.72 -7.55
C TRP A 23 5.15 9.88 -6.91
N ASN A 24 6.10 9.52 -6.03
CA ASN A 24 7.15 10.38 -5.55
C ASN A 24 8.38 9.50 -5.19
N PRO A 25 9.59 10.07 -5.20
CA PRO A 25 10.82 9.30 -4.95
C PRO A 25 10.83 8.60 -3.57
N GLY A 26 10.26 9.23 -2.54
CA GLY A 26 10.24 8.65 -1.19
C GLY A 26 9.38 7.38 -1.10
N THR A 27 8.19 7.41 -1.71
CA THR A 27 7.28 6.25 -1.73
C THR A 27 7.82 5.11 -2.60
N GLU A 28 8.48 5.45 -3.72
CA GLU A 28 9.14 4.45 -4.58
C GLU A 28 10.25 3.70 -3.83
N THR A 29 11.15 4.43 -3.15
CA THR A 29 12.22 3.84 -2.35
C THR A 29 11.65 3.00 -1.21
N LEU A 30 10.67 3.52 -0.47
CA LEU A 30 10.05 2.79 0.64
C LEU A 30 9.44 1.45 0.21
N LEU A 31 8.71 1.43 -0.91
CA LEU A 31 8.12 0.19 -1.41
C LEU A 31 9.19 -0.76 -1.95
N LEU A 32 10.27 -0.25 -2.56
CA LEU A 32 11.36 -1.13 -2.95
C LEU A 32 12.03 -1.77 -1.73
N ASP A 33 12.30 -0.99 -0.69
CA ASP A 33 12.93 -1.48 0.54
C ASP A 33 12.04 -2.53 1.22
N ALA A 34 10.72 -2.32 1.24
CA ALA A 34 9.76 -3.28 1.76
C ALA A 34 9.74 -4.59 0.96
N ALA A 35 9.85 -4.51 -0.37
CA ALA A 35 9.88 -5.68 -1.25
C ALA A 35 11.20 -6.47 -1.20
N VAL A 36 12.32 -5.77 -1.02
CA VAL A 36 13.67 -6.39 -1.05
C VAL A 36 14.10 -6.87 0.32
N SER A 37 13.83 -6.09 1.37
CA SER A 37 14.37 -6.38 2.71
C SER A 37 13.48 -7.32 3.53
N ALA A 38 12.25 -7.61 3.06
CA ALA A 38 11.18 -8.25 3.84
C ALA A 38 11.26 -7.92 5.35
N PRO A 39 11.40 -6.63 5.73
CA PRO A 39 11.85 -6.31 7.06
C PRO A 39 10.69 -6.46 8.05
N ASP A 40 11.02 -6.72 9.31
CA ASP A 40 10.18 -6.63 10.51
C ASP A 40 9.60 -5.21 10.77
N LEU A 41 9.32 -4.44 9.72
CA LEU A 41 8.45 -3.27 9.79
C LEU A 41 7.03 -3.77 10.00
N GLY A 42 6.50 -3.56 11.21
CA GLY A 42 5.27 -4.14 11.75
C GLY A 42 3.95 -4.02 10.95
N LEU A 43 3.98 -3.50 9.71
CA LEU A 43 2.90 -3.61 8.72
C LEU A 43 3.07 -4.78 7.74
N PHE A 44 4.33 -5.18 7.44
CA PHE A 44 4.71 -6.25 6.51
C PHE A 44 5.56 -7.34 7.19
N SER A 45 5.68 -7.31 8.54
CA SER A 45 6.40 -8.31 9.33
C SER A 45 6.12 -9.72 8.83
N ALA A 46 7.17 -10.53 8.81
CA ALA A 46 7.23 -11.92 8.38
C ALA A 46 6.28 -12.84 9.17
N ARG A 47 4.97 -12.63 9.05
CA ARG A 47 3.98 -13.67 9.32
C ARG A 47 4.07 -14.62 8.15
N LYS A 48 4.20 -15.91 8.46
CA LYS A 48 4.33 -17.02 7.50
C LYS A 48 3.16 -17.15 6.51
N ASP A 49 2.15 -16.28 6.61
CA ASP A 49 0.86 -16.36 5.91
C ASP A 49 0.58 -15.13 5.00
N GLY A 50 1.57 -14.25 4.80
CA GLY A 50 1.45 -13.09 3.91
C GLY A 50 1.58 -13.46 2.43
N LEU A 51 0.73 -12.91 1.56
CA LEU A 51 0.68 -13.19 0.14
C LEU A 51 1.56 -12.23 -0.68
N GLY A 52 2.24 -12.79 -1.68
CA GLY A 52 2.99 -12.03 -2.67
C GLY A 52 4.22 -11.29 -2.15
N LEU A 53 4.69 -10.35 -2.96
CA LEU A 53 5.96 -9.63 -2.77
C LEU A 53 6.05 -8.84 -1.45
N PHE A 54 4.91 -8.36 -0.95
CA PHE A 54 4.82 -7.51 0.23
C PHE A 54 4.27 -8.25 1.46
N HIS A 55 4.12 -9.58 1.40
CA HIS A 55 3.56 -10.38 2.50
C HIS A 55 2.21 -9.85 3.03
N ILE A 56 1.34 -9.40 2.13
CA ILE A 56 0.03 -8.82 2.49
C ILE A 56 -0.92 -9.96 2.88
N THR A 57 -1.50 -9.89 4.07
CA THR A 57 -2.48 -10.90 4.50
C THR A 57 -3.86 -10.66 3.86
N ALA A 58 -4.63 -11.73 3.67
CA ALA A 58 -6.02 -11.65 3.19
C ALA A 58 -6.90 -10.74 4.08
N ALA A 59 -6.59 -10.66 5.38
CA ALA A 59 -7.28 -9.76 6.30
C ALA A 59 -6.98 -8.28 5.99
N GLN A 60 -5.70 -7.92 5.79
CA GLN A 60 -5.30 -6.56 5.41
C GLN A 60 -5.89 -6.16 4.05
N HIS A 61 -5.90 -7.09 3.10
CA HIS A 61 -6.46 -6.85 1.77
C HIS A 61 -7.95 -6.54 1.81
N ARG A 62 -8.75 -7.40 2.48
CA ARG A 62 -10.19 -7.15 2.68
C ARG A 62 -10.44 -5.86 3.44
N ASP A 63 -9.68 -5.62 4.51
CA ASP A 63 -9.84 -4.41 5.32
C ASP A 63 -9.57 -3.12 4.54
N ILE A 64 -8.63 -3.13 3.59
CA ILE A 64 -8.40 -2.01 2.68
C ILE A 64 -9.58 -1.79 1.73
N TRP A 65 -10.14 -2.86 1.16
CA TRP A 65 -11.32 -2.74 0.30
C TRP A 65 -12.53 -2.20 1.06
N ASP A 66 -12.87 -2.85 2.17
CA ASP A 66 -14.12 -2.59 2.90
C ASP A 66 -14.08 -1.28 3.68
N ARG A 67 -12.92 -0.91 4.27
CA ARG A 67 -12.84 0.23 5.18
C ARG A 67 -12.11 1.44 4.61
N TYR A 68 -11.35 1.30 3.53
CA TYR A 68 -10.60 2.43 2.94
C TYR A 68 -11.09 2.77 1.53
N LEU A 69 -11.19 1.79 0.64
CA LEU A 69 -11.57 2.00 -0.75
C LEU A 69 -13.08 2.18 -0.93
N ALA A 70 -13.91 1.59 -0.07
CA ALA A 70 -15.35 1.83 -0.05
C ALA A 70 -15.71 3.34 0.01
N PHE A 71 -14.86 4.16 0.63
CA PHE A 71 -15.05 5.61 0.74
C PHE A 71 -14.29 6.42 -0.31
N LYS A 72 -13.60 5.76 -1.25
CA LYS A 72 -12.75 6.37 -2.29
C LYS A 72 -13.00 5.72 -3.66
N PRO A 73 -14.20 5.89 -4.24
CA PRO A 73 -14.65 5.14 -5.43
C PRO A 73 -13.72 5.31 -6.64
N GLU A 74 -13.19 6.51 -6.87
CA GLU A 74 -12.24 6.76 -7.96
C GLU A 74 -10.94 5.95 -7.80
N MET A 75 -10.41 5.88 -6.58
CA MET A 75 -9.20 5.09 -6.29
C MET A 75 -9.51 3.60 -6.36
N ALA A 76 -10.66 3.18 -5.84
CA ALA A 76 -11.14 1.80 -5.90
C ALA A 76 -11.25 1.32 -7.35
N SER A 77 -11.81 2.16 -8.23
CA SER A 77 -11.94 1.88 -9.67
C SER A 77 -10.57 1.71 -10.34
N ARG A 78 -9.63 2.63 -10.10
CA ARG A 78 -8.26 2.54 -10.66
C ARG A 78 -7.55 1.27 -10.22
N ILE A 79 -7.61 0.94 -8.93
CA ILE A 79 -6.96 -0.25 -8.38
C ILE A 79 -7.64 -1.52 -8.86
N ARG A 80 -8.98 -1.54 -8.95
CA ARG A 80 -9.72 -2.65 -9.55
C ARG A 80 -9.34 -2.87 -11.01
N GLY A 81 -9.05 -1.80 -11.74
CA GLY A 81 -8.59 -1.82 -13.12
C GLY A 81 -7.21 -2.43 -13.33
N LEU A 82 -6.37 -2.50 -12.27
CA LEU A 82 -5.10 -3.23 -12.30
C LEU A 82 -5.29 -4.74 -12.16
N ALA A 83 -6.32 -5.19 -11.43
CA ALA A 83 -6.61 -6.59 -11.21
C ALA A 83 -7.25 -7.24 -12.45
N SER A 84 -7.12 -8.56 -12.58
CA SER A 84 -7.81 -9.29 -13.63
C SER A 84 -9.33 -9.14 -13.53
N GLN A 85 -10.02 -9.26 -14.65
CA GLN A 85 -11.48 -9.13 -14.66
C GLN A 85 -12.15 -10.35 -14.03
N ARG A 86 -11.72 -11.56 -14.39
CA ARG A 86 -12.36 -12.83 -13.98
C ARG A 86 -11.79 -13.43 -12.69
N ALA A 87 -10.46 -13.54 -12.58
CA ALA A 87 -9.86 -14.24 -11.43
C ALA A 87 -10.11 -13.47 -10.14
N PHE A 88 -10.01 -12.14 -10.18
CA PHE A 88 -10.33 -11.28 -9.04
C PHE A 88 -11.74 -11.50 -8.48
N LEU A 89 -12.75 -11.77 -9.32
CA LEU A 89 -14.13 -11.99 -8.84
C LEU A 89 -14.32 -13.33 -8.13
N SER A 90 -13.46 -14.31 -8.43
CA SER A 90 -13.54 -15.65 -7.83
C SER A 90 -12.61 -15.80 -6.63
N ASP A 91 -11.40 -15.24 -6.74
CA ASP A 91 -10.36 -15.25 -5.71
C ASP A 91 -9.56 -13.93 -5.78
N PRO A 92 -10.05 -12.86 -5.11
CA PRO A 92 -9.38 -11.56 -5.09
C PRO A 92 -7.96 -11.61 -4.51
N ASP A 93 -7.73 -12.48 -3.52
CA ASP A 93 -6.46 -12.55 -2.78
C ASP A 93 -5.33 -13.12 -3.66
N SER A 94 -5.66 -13.97 -4.63
CA SER A 94 -4.70 -14.51 -5.60
C SER A 94 -3.93 -13.42 -6.38
N GLU A 95 -4.51 -12.23 -6.54
CA GLU A 95 -3.91 -11.11 -7.27
C GLU A 95 -2.73 -10.49 -6.52
N LEU A 96 -2.70 -10.62 -5.19
CA LEU A 96 -1.54 -10.21 -4.40
C LEU A 96 -0.31 -11.04 -4.76
N THR A 97 -0.49 -12.29 -5.19
CA THR A 97 0.61 -13.18 -5.55
C THR A 97 0.94 -13.13 -7.04
N THR A 98 -0.08 -13.04 -7.90
CA THR A 98 0.07 -13.21 -9.35
C THR A 98 0.25 -11.89 -10.10
N ASN A 99 -0.10 -10.76 -9.48
CA ASN A 99 -0.11 -9.44 -10.14
C ASN A 99 0.70 -8.44 -9.32
N LEU A 100 1.97 -8.26 -9.70
CA LEU A 100 2.90 -7.39 -8.97
C LEU A 100 2.45 -5.93 -8.91
N SER A 101 1.81 -5.42 -9.97
CA SER A 101 1.27 -4.05 -10.00
C SER A 101 0.12 -3.90 -9.02
N TYR A 102 -0.79 -4.87 -8.99
CA TYR A 102 -1.88 -4.90 -8.02
C TYR A 102 -1.37 -5.00 -6.58
N CYS A 103 -0.45 -5.93 -6.32
CA CYS A 103 0.16 -6.12 -5.01
C CYS A 103 0.87 -4.84 -4.52
N THR A 104 1.59 -4.16 -5.43
CA THR A 104 2.22 -2.86 -5.15
C THR A 104 1.19 -1.78 -4.81
N ALA A 105 0.06 -1.73 -5.53
CA ALA A 105 -1.00 -0.76 -5.25
C ALA A 105 -1.61 -0.96 -3.85
N ILE A 106 -1.86 -2.20 -3.44
CA ILE A 106 -2.37 -2.51 -2.10
C ILE A 106 -1.32 -2.20 -1.02
N ALA A 107 -0.04 -2.53 -1.24
CA ALA A 107 1.05 -2.19 -0.33
C ALA A 107 1.14 -0.67 -0.09
N TRP A 108 1.03 0.12 -1.17
CA TRP A 108 0.98 1.58 -1.07
C TRP A 108 -0.21 2.08 -0.24
N LEU A 109 -1.41 1.53 -0.44
CA LEU A 109 -2.59 1.90 0.34
C LEU A 109 -2.45 1.60 1.83
N LEU A 110 -1.87 0.45 2.17
CA LEU A 110 -1.61 0.07 3.56
C LEU A 110 -0.68 1.08 4.24
N HIS A 111 0.40 1.47 3.55
CA HIS A 111 1.30 2.51 4.03
C HIS A 111 0.58 3.87 4.17
N GLN A 112 -0.19 4.28 3.16
CA GLN A 112 -0.92 5.56 3.19
C GLN A 112 -1.94 5.61 4.34
N ARG A 113 -2.61 4.50 4.62
CA ARG A 113 -3.55 4.39 5.74
C ARG A 113 -2.84 4.49 7.08
N ALA A 114 -1.73 3.78 7.27
CA ALA A 114 -0.95 3.84 8.49
C ALA A 114 -0.38 5.24 8.75
N ALA A 115 0.13 5.92 7.71
CA ALA A 115 0.61 7.29 7.79
C ALA A 115 -0.51 8.29 8.14
N GLY A 116 -1.74 8.05 7.65
CA GLY A 116 -2.92 8.85 8.00
C GLY A 116 -3.36 8.67 9.45
N SER A 117 -3.29 7.45 9.98
CA SER A 117 -3.59 7.16 11.39
C SER A 117 -2.56 7.80 12.33
N ASN A 118 -1.26 7.75 11.99
CA ASN A 118 -0.20 8.29 12.85
C ASN A 118 -0.20 9.83 12.94
N ARG A 119 -0.94 10.53 12.07
CA ARG A 119 -1.07 12.00 12.11
C ARG A 119 -2.13 12.50 13.09
N GLN A 120 -2.97 11.60 13.63
CA GLN A 120 -3.98 11.95 14.65
C GLN A 120 -3.43 11.97 16.09
N ASP A 121 -2.20 11.50 16.32
CA ASP A 121 -1.54 11.48 17.64
C ASP A 121 -0.52 12.63 17.86
N ALA A 122 -0.47 13.63 16.98
CA ALA A 122 0.35 14.81 17.23
C ALA A 122 -0.35 15.72 18.27
N PRO A 123 0.26 16.02 19.43
CA PRO A 123 -0.34 16.90 20.42
C PRO A 123 -0.60 18.27 19.80
N GLN A 124 -1.86 18.72 19.79
CA GLN A 124 -2.23 20.08 19.44
C GLN A 124 -1.45 21.05 20.35
N PRO A 125 -0.78 22.08 19.80
CA PRO A 125 -0.20 23.11 20.65
C PRO A 125 -1.36 23.78 21.40
N ALA A 126 -1.32 23.65 22.73
CA ALA A 126 -2.30 24.23 23.62
C ALA A 126 -2.50 25.70 23.25
N SER A 127 -3.76 26.07 22.98
CA SER A 127 -4.17 27.46 22.86
C SER A 127 -3.73 28.18 24.13
N ALA A 128 -2.68 28.99 24.02
CA ALA A 128 -2.25 29.87 25.08
C ALA A 128 -3.40 30.85 25.31
N ALA A 129 -4.12 30.58 26.38
CA ALA A 129 -5.24 31.35 26.86
C ALA A 129 -4.84 32.83 26.94
N ARG A 130 -5.73 33.66 26.42
CA ARG A 130 -5.85 35.07 26.76
C ARG A 130 -5.74 35.22 28.28
N PHE A 131 -4.73 35.93 28.76
CA PHE A 131 -4.80 36.61 30.04
C PHE A 131 -4.19 38.00 29.90
N SER A 132 -5.01 38.95 30.32
CA SER A 132 -4.87 40.40 30.20
C SER A 132 -3.79 40.98 31.11
N ALA A 133 -3.22 42.11 30.68
CA ALA A 133 -2.93 43.26 31.53
C ALA A 133 -2.96 44.53 30.66
#